data_AF-A0A3G6RJB6-F1
#
_entry.id   AF-A0A3G6RJB6-F1
#
_cell.length_a   1.000
_cell.length_b   1.000
_cell.length_c   1.000
_cell.angle_alpha   90.00
_cell.angle_beta   90.00
_cell.angle_gamma   90.00
#
_symmetry.space_group_name_H-M   'P 1'
#
loop_
_entity.id
_entity.type
_entity.pdbx_description
1 polymer ?
#
loop_
_entity_poly.entity_id
_entity_poly.type
_entity_poly.pdbx_seq_one_letter_code
_entity_poly.pdbx_strand_id
1 'polypeptide(L)'
;MKKCTLLLLFLFFENNLHAQVGINTTTPNPSSMLEVASFNKGLLIPRIALTGSSDSTTIPSPANSLMIYNTATADDVVPGYYYWNTAVTRWVKVLDNLTPIVMTGWSLTGNSGMVNGVNYIGTSDNVDVIFKRNNIVSGVLNTTNTIFGVNSLTANTIGLNNTAVGVNNLISNTTGSMNTAIGSDVLSSNKSGIQNTGYGYRALYSNLDGNNNVANGYFSLFSAKSTIGNVGIGASSIRELVSGDENIGIGGDTFRKLPGGRGNTAIGGSAGYSLNTVNNYNTFIGFRAAAGLVSGKSNTIIGANVSGLPASLSNNVIIADGDGNRRINIDQNGNIGIGTDTPKFPLDIRLKTGVWPLPVSSLTYYGISPDSGSVDGTLTTYPNYTNDIGTFNTNTSIYADGNIISVGKLSVAQTSLFSDERIKSIIGKSDSEKDLVTLKKLNITNYRMKDEGMYGRKEFKKVIAQEVENVYPQAVSKSGVKTFIPNIYQLAKQNGAVFTFEKPIAISKEDQFVKIYDETGEITVEIQNSTSNSITVNLTNKKLKGKIFVYGTEVSDLRTVDYDALSMLNISATQELAKKIEVLENENEALKKTNLEILHKQTIFEERLKLLETSSKK
;
A
#
# COMPACT_ATOMS: atom_id res chain seq x y z
N MET A 1 -132.82 30.28 -55.21
CA MET A 1 -132.25 29.22 -56.08
C MET A 1 -130.75 29.50 -56.23
N LYS A 2 -129.88 28.50 -55.94
CA LYS A 2 -128.49 28.25 -56.43
C LYS A 2 -127.49 29.45 -56.44
N LYS A 3 -126.20 29.40 -56.13
CA LYS A 3 -125.18 28.47 -55.55
C LYS A 3 -123.82 29.20 -55.75
N CYS A 4 -122.79 28.82 -54.99
CA CYS A 4 -121.33 28.84 -55.30
C CYS A 4 -120.42 29.97 -54.78
N THR A 5 -119.14 29.80 -54.41
CA THR A 5 -118.27 28.76 -53.78
C THR A 5 -116.84 29.39 -53.71
N LEU A 6 -116.16 29.30 -52.56
CA LEU A 6 -114.68 29.24 -52.34
C LEU A 6 -113.74 30.47 -52.51
N LEU A 7 -112.97 30.76 -51.44
CA LEU A 7 -111.60 31.33 -51.25
C LEU A 7 -111.62 32.28 -50.03
N LEU A 8 -110.76 32.30 -49.01
CA LEU A 8 -109.43 31.76 -48.69
C LEU A 8 -109.34 31.94 -47.14
N LEU A 9 -109.30 30.89 -46.32
CA LEU A 9 -108.05 30.31 -45.78
C LEU A 9 -106.87 31.29 -45.71
N PHE A 10 -106.80 32.14 -44.68
CA PHE A 10 -105.54 32.50 -44.00
C PHE A 10 -105.85 33.01 -42.59
N LEU A 11 -105.88 32.05 -41.67
CA LEU A 11 -105.77 32.27 -40.24
C LEU A 11 -104.45 32.99 -39.94
N PHE A 12 -104.58 34.04 -39.14
CA PHE A 12 -103.57 34.71 -38.32
C PHE A 12 -102.33 33.84 -38.01
N PHE A 13 -101.25 34.07 -38.76
CA PHE A 13 -99.89 33.76 -38.30
C PHE A 13 -99.30 35.05 -37.72
N GLU A 14 -99.37 35.20 -36.39
CA GLU A 14 -98.47 36.11 -35.69
C GLU A 14 -97.06 35.49 -35.69
N ASN A 15 -96.27 35.81 -36.70
CA ASN A 15 -94.83 35.55 -36.67
C ASN A 15 -94.19 36.58 -35.74
N ASN A 16 -93.81 36.15 -34.53
CA ASN A 16 -92.87 36.90 -33.70
C ASN A 16 -91.49 36.90 -34.40
N LEU A 17 -91.25 37.87 -35.27
CA LEU A 17 -89.93 38.11 -35.86
C LEU A 17 -89.06 38.80 -34.80
N HIS A 18 -88.19 38.04 -34.13
CA HIS A 18 -87.10 38.62 -33.36
C HIS A 18 -86.04 39.17 -34.33
N ALA A 19 -85.98 40.50 -34.49
CA ALA A 19 -84.96 41.15 -35.29
C ALA A 19 -83.71 41.40 -34.43
N GLN A 20 -82.61 40.77 -34.82
CA GLN A 20 -81.27 41.08 -34.33
C GLN A 20 -80.90 42.50 -34.80
N VAL A 21 -80.27 43.30 -33.96
CA VAL A 21 -79.83 44.65 -34.35
C VAL A 21 -78.42 44.59 -34.90
N GLY A 22 -78.27 44.78 -36.20
CA GLY A 22 -76.99 45.03 -36.85
C GLY A 22 -76.71 46.51 -36.98
N ILE A 23 -75.60 46.99 -36.45
CA ILE A 23 -75.08 48.32 -36.74
C ILE A 23 -73.88 48.14 -37.68
N ASN A 24 -74.04 48.64 -38.91
CA ASN A 24 -73.04 48.57 -39.97
C ASN A 24 -72.69 47.13 -40.43
N THR A 25 -73.62 46.20 -40.24
CA THR A 25 -73.63 44.84 -40.81
C THR A 25 -75.07 44.47 -41.20
N THR A 26 -75.25 43.82 -42.34
CA THR A 26 -76.56 43.35 -42.83
C THR A 26 -76.86 41.90 -42.46
N THR A 27 -75.88 41.21 -41.89
CA THR A 27 -75.99 39.83 -41.43
C THR A 27 -75.44 39.74 -40.01
N PRO A 28 -76.15 40.27 -39.01
CA PRO A 28 -75.74 40.12 -37.62
C PRO A 28 -75.64 38.63 -37.29
N ASN A 29 -74.70 38.29 -36.45
CA ASN A 29 -74.50 36.93 -36.03
C ASN A 29 -75.77 36.45 -35.30
N PRO A 30 -76.37 35.31 -35.69
CA PRO A 30 -77.60 34.81 -35.07
C PRO A 30 -77.57 34.61 -33.56
N SER A 31 -76.37 34.54 -32.96
CA SER A 31 -76.19 34.44 -31.50
C SER A 31 -76.15 35.79 -30.78
N SER A 32 -76.19 36.91 -31.50
CA SER A 32 -76.13 38.26 -30.96
C SER A 32 -77.48 38.96 -31.07
N MET A 33 -77.89 39.65 -30.01
CA MET A 33 -79.03 40.57 -30.07
C MET A 33 -78.62 41.93 -30.66
N LEU A 34 -77.34 42.29 -30.52
CA LEU A 34 -76.73 43.49 -31.06
C LEU A 34 -75.31 43.16 -31.57
N GLU A 35 -75.06 43.40 -32.85
CA GLU A 35 -73.71 43.37 -33.44
C GLU A 35 -73.34 44.76 -33.97
N VAL A 36 -72.17 45.26 -33.60
CA VAL A 36 -71.62 46.52 -34.10
C VAL A 36 -70.35 46.22 -34.89
N ALA A 37 -70.42 46.34 -36.22
CA ALA A 37 -69.30 46.01 -37.10
C ALA A 37 -68.54 47.27 -37.56
N SER A 38 -67.23 47.32 -37.35
CA SER A 38 -66.37 48.36 -37.90
C SER A 38 -64.92 47.87 -38.01
N PHE A 39 -64.19 48.33 -39.03
CA PHE A 39 -62.77 47.99 -39.22
C PHE A 39 -61.83 48.88 -38.39
N ASN A 40 -62.30 50.03 -37.90
CA ASN A 40 -61.45 51.02 -37.24
C ASN A 40 -62.18 51.92 -36.22
N LYS A 41 -63.44 51.62 -35.86
CA LYS A 41 -64.19 52.34 -34.81
C LYS A 41 -64.60 51.38 -33.70
N GLY A 42 -64.63 51.88 -32.47
CA GLY A 42 -65.13 51.15 -31.30
C GLY A 42 -66.52 51.63 -30.87
N LEU A 43 -67.03 51.02 -29.79
CA LEU A 43 -68.27 51.44 -29.13
C LEU A 43 -67.93 52.33 -27.92
N LEU A 44 -68.43 53.57 -27.92
CA LEU A 44 -68.45 54.40 -26.73
C LEU A 44 -69.63 53.99 -25.86
N ILE A 45 -69.35 53.22 -24.82
CA ILE A 45 -70.29 52.92 -23.73
C ILE A 45 -70.58 54.22 -22.94
N PRO A 46 -71.77 54.38 -22.32
CA PRO A 46 -72.10 55.56 -21.52
C PRO A 46 -70.99 55.92 -20.51
N ARG A 47 -70.52 57.17 -20.60
CA ARG A 47 -69.48 57.71 -19.73
C ARG A 47 -70.14 58.42 -18.55
N ILE A 48 -69.98 57.87 -17.36
CA ILE A 48 -70.72 58.24 -16.16
C ILE A 48 -69.72 58.61 -15.07
N ALA A 49 -69.99 59.63 -14.28
CA ALA A 49 -69.14 60.00 -13.14
C ALA A 49 -69.76 59.39 -11.87
N LEU A 50 -69.26 58.23 -11.45
CA LEU A 50 -69.72 57.59 -10.22
C LEU A 50 -69.19 58.33 -8.98
N THR A 51 -69.93 58.25 -7.88
CA THR A 51 -69.52 58.78 -6.57
C THR A 51 -68.83 57.73 -5.66
N GLY A 52 -68.88 56.45 -6.04
CA GLY A 52 -68.29 55.29 -5.36
C GLY A 52 -68.78 53.98 -5.99
N SER A 53 -68.25 52.82 -5.59
CA SER A 53 -68.69 51.53 -6.16
C SER A 53 -70.11 51.16 -5.75
N SER A 54 -70.59 51.68 -4.62
CA SER A 54 -71.97 51.50 -4.15
C SER A 54 -72.98 52.50 -4.73
N ASP A 55 -72.53 53.40 -5.63
CA ASP A 55 -73.38 54.44 -6.21
C ASP A 55 -74.53 53.85 -7.04
N SER A 56 -75.71 53.85 -6.44
CA SER A 56 -76.98 53.46 -7.06
C SER A 56 -77.89 54.67 -7.32
N THR A 57 -77.36 55.88 -7.19
CA THR A 57 -78.11 57.13 -7.30
C THR A 57 -77.85 57.83 -8.63
N THR A 58 -76.61 57.82 -9.12
CA THR A 58 -76.25 58.37 -10.43
C THR A 58 -76.93 57.61 -11.56
N ILE A 59 -77.10 56.29 -11.39
CA ILE A 59 -77.97 55.45 -12.21
C ILE A 59 -78.91 54.72 -11.26
N PRO A 60 -80.17 55.17 -11.12
CA PRO A 60 -81.16 54.52 -10.28
C PRO A 60 -81.48 53.11 -10.77
N SER A 61 -81.59 52.15 -9.84
CA SER A 61 -81.95 50.75 -10.12
C SER A 61 -81.16 50.13 -11.29
N PRO A 62 -79.82 50.17 -11.27
CA PRO A 62 -79.00 49.69 -12.37
C PRO A 62 -79.23 48.18 -12.61
N ALA A 63 -79.46 47.80 -13.86
CA ALA A 63 -79.70 46.41 -14.24
C ALA A 63 -78.43 45.56 -14.05
N ASN A 64 -78.59 44.26 -13.73
CA ASN A 64 -77.44 43.36 -13.66
C ASN A 64 -76.70 43.34 -15.00
N SER A 65 -75.37 43.39 -14.98
CA SER A 65 -74.51 43.49 -16.16
C SER A 65 -74.64 44.80 -16.96
N LEU A 66 -75.28 45.83 -16.43
CA LEU A 66 -75.28 47.17 -17.04
C LEU A 66 -73.85 47.71 -17.08
N MET A 67 -73.34 48.03 -18.28
CA MET A 67 -71.95 48.46 -18.48
C MET A 67 -71.86 49.98 -18.66
N ILE A 68 -70.88 50.60 -18.01
CA ILE A 68 -70.54 52.02 -18.14
C ILE A 68 -69.02 52.18 -18.26
N TYR A 69 -68.59 53.37 -18.68
CA TYR A 69 -67.24 53.85 -18.43
C TYR A 69 -67.29 54.89 -17.32
N ASN A 70 -66.79 54.57 -16.12
CA ASN A 70 -66.63 55.54 -15.05
C ASN A 70 -65.58 56.58 -15.46
N THR A 71 -65.85 57.85 -15.20
CA THR A 71 -64.97 58.99 -15.50
C THR A 71 -64.43 59.70 -14.27
N ALA A 72 -64.96 59.39 -13.09
CA ALA A 72 -64.59 60.01 -11.84
C ALA A 72 -63.57 59.17 -11.05
N THR A 73 -62.71 59.84 -10.29
CA THR A 73 -62.02 59.23 -9.16
C THR A 73 -62.76 59.67 -7.90
N ALA A 74 -63.52 58.75 -7.28
CA ALA A 74 -64.34 59.03 -6.10
C ALA A 74 -64.47 57.76 -5.26
N ASP A 75 -64.24 57.85 -3.95
CA ASP A 75 -64.16 56.70 -3.03
C ASP A 75 -63.24 55.58 -3.56
N ASP A 76 -63.79 54.39 -3.84
CA ASP A 76 -63.08 53.21 -4.31
C ASP A 76 -63.15 53.00 -5.85
N VAL A 77 -63.73 53.95 -6.59
CA VAL A 77 -63.77 53.90 -8.06
C VAL A 77 -62.81 54.89 -8.69
N VAL A 78 -62.23 54.48 -9.82
CA VAL A 78 -61.33 55.26 -10.66
C VAL A 78 -61.82 55.21 -12.11
N PRO A 79 -61.35 56.08 -13.02
CA PRO A 79 -61.74 56.01 -14.42
C PRO A 79 -61.47 54.63 -15.03
N GLY A 80 -62.46 54.08 -15.75
CA GLY A 80 -62.38 52.73 -16.31
C GLY A 80 -63.75 52.13 -16.64
N TYR A 81 -63.78 50.95 -17.24
CA TYR A 81 -65.03 50.24 -17.50
C TYR A 81 -65.55 49.59 -16.23
N TYR A 82 -66.86 49.69 -15.99
CA TYR A 82 -67.55 49.06 -14.86
C TYR A 82 -68.82 48.39 -15.34
N TYR A 83 -69.26 47.36 -14.62
CA TYR A 83 -70.60 46.81 -14.75
C TYR A 83 -71.29 46.70 -13.40
N TRP A 84 -72.60 46.85 -13.37
CA TRP A 84 -73.35 46.64 -12.14
C TRP A 84 -73.54 45.14 -11.88
N ASN A 85 -73.25 44.70 -10.66
CA ASN A 85 -73.50 43.33 -10.22
C ASN A 85 -74.56 43.32 -9.13
N THR A 86 -75.74 42.78 -9.44
CA THR A 86 -76.87 42.73 -8.48
C THR A 86 -76.64 41.77 -7.33
N ALA A 87 -75.74 40.78 -7.46
CA ALA A 87 -75.45 39.82 -6.37
C ALA A 87 -74.62 40.45 -5.24
N VAL A 88 -73.77 41.43 -5.56
CA VAL A 88 -72.92 42.16 -4.59
C VAL A 88 -73.30 43.64 -4.46
N THR A 89 -74.39 44.04 -5.13
CA THR A 89 -75.00 45.39 -5.16
C THR A 89 -73.99 46.53 -5.28
N ARG A 90 -73.10 46.43 -6.26
CA ARG A 90 -72.07 47.46 -6.54
C ARG A 90 -71.62 47.43 -8.00
N TRP A 91 -71.00 48.53 -8.43
CA TRP A 91 -70.21 48.63 -9.64
C TRP A 91 -68.90 47.85 -9.49
N VAL A 92 -68.71 46.87 -10.37
CA VAL A 92 -67.50 46.07 -10.45
C VAL A 92 -66.69 46.53 -11.65
N LYS A 93 -65.43 46.89 -11.44
CA LYS A 93 -64.52 47.30 -12.52
C LYS A 93 -64.26 46.13 -13.46
N VAL A 94 -64.45 46.33 -14.75
CA VAL A 94 -64.03 45.40 -15.80
C VAL A 94 -62.53 45.59 -16.00
N LEU A 95 -61.72 44.72 -15.36
CA LEU A 95 -60.26 44.54 -15.47
C LEU A 95 -59.43 45.78 -15.84
N ASP A 96 -58.54 46.24 -14.96
CA ASP A 96 -57.37 47.02 -15.39
C ASP A 96 -56.13 46.13 -15.49
N ASN A 97 -55.25 46.47 -16.42
CA ASN A 97 -53.98 45.76 -16.65
C ASN A 97 -52.94 46.01 -15.53
N LEU A 98 -53.32 46.57 -14.38
CA LEU A 98 -52.39 47.04 -13.33
C LEU A 98 -52.63 46.39 -11.96
N THR A 99 -53.80 45.84 -11.68
CA THR A 99 -53.92 44.75 -10.72
C THR A 99 -53.45 43.50 -11.44
N PRO A 100 -52.31 42.89 -11.06
CA PRO A 100 -52.06 41.53 -11.48
C PRO A 100 -53.35 40.79 -11.15
N ILE A 101 -53.94 40.09 -12.12
CA ILE A 101 -54.60 38.82 -11.79
C ILE A 101 -53.62 38.23 -10.79
N VAL A 102 -54.03 38.05 -9.53
CA VAL A 102 -53.21 37.34 -8.55
C VAL A 102 -52.77 36.12 -9.33
N MET A 103 -51.51 36.10 -9.78
CA MET A 103 -51.05 35.03 -10.62
C MET A 103 -50.96 33.91 -9.62
N THR A 104 -52.05 33.16 -9.50
CA THR A 104 -52.24 32.11 -8.52
C THR A 104 -51.33 30.92 -8.81
N GLY A 105 -50.43 31.04 -9.79
CA GLY A 105 -49.44 30.05 -10.15
C GLY A 105 -48.23 30.65 -10.84
N TRP A 106 -47.22 29.80 -11.00
CA TRP A 106 -46.02 30.11 -11.75
C TRP A 106 -46.30 30.20 -13.25
N SER A 107 -45.87 31.31 -13.88
CA SER A 107 -45.97 31.47 -15.33
C SER A 107 -45.06 30.50 -16.07
N LEU A 108 -45.54 29.97 -17.20
CA LEU A 108 -44.74 29.14 -18.13
C LEU A 108 -43.59 29.94 -18.80
N THR A 109 -43.70 31.26 -18.85
CA THR A 109 -42.70 32.16 -19.44
C THR A 109 -41.86 32.89 -18.38
N GLY A 110 -42.04 32.54 -17.10
CA GLY A 110 -41.35 33.17 -15.96
C GLY A 110 -42.13 34.34 -15.34
N ASN A 111 -41.76 34.67 -14.11
CA ASN A 111 -42.35 35.75 -13.32
C ASN A 111 -41.31 36.88 -13.11
N SER A 112 -41.74 38.14 -13.14
CA SER A 112 -40.93 39.32 -12.77
C SER A 112 -41.37 39.90 -11.42
N GLY A 113 -40.51 40.64 -10.72
CA GLY A 113 -40.87 41.32 -9.46
C GLY A 113 -40.89 40.42 -8.21
N MET A 114 -40.18 39.30 -8.25
CA MET A 114 -40.12 38.31 -7.17
C MET A 114 -39.40 38.85 -5.93
N VAL A 115 -39.92 38.53 -4.75
CA VAL A 115 -39.34 38.88 -3.44
C VAL A 115 -38.94 37.60 -2.69
N ASN A 116 -37.67 37.52 -2.27
CA ASN A 116 -37.16 36.39 -1.49
C ASN A 116 -37.91 36.24 -0.16
N GLY A 117 -38.31 35.02 0.19
CA GLY A 117 -39.11 34.71 1.38
C GLY A 117 -40.62 34.93 1.24
N VAL A 118 -41.10 35.58 0.17
CA VAL A 118 -42.53 35.76 -0.12
C VAL A 118 -42.98 34.81 -1.23
N ASN A 119 -42.23 34.76 -2.32
CA ASN A 119 -42.61 33.97 -3.48
C ASN A 119 -41.76 32.70 -3.58
N TYR A 120 -42.41 31.55 -3.82
CA TYR A 120 -41.74 30.25 -3.93
C TYR A 120 -42.53 29.29 -4.84
N ILE A 121 -41.87 28.22 -5.30
CA ILE A 121 -42.54 27.05 -5.89
C ILE A 121 -42.75 26.06 -4.75
N GLY A 122 -43.99 25.87 -4.28
CA GLY A 122 -44.26 24.91 -3.20
C GLY A 122 -45.61 25.11 -2.51
N THR A 123 -45.71 24.57 -1.31
CA THR A 123 -46.90 24.56 -0.44
C THR A 123 -46.66 25.42 0.81
N SER A 124 -47.73 25.92 1.43
CA SER A 124 -47.69 26.64 2.72
C SER A 124 -48.06 25.74 3.91
N ASP A 125 -48.51 24.52 3.64
CA ASP A 125 -48.91 23.50 4.60
C ASP A 125 -48.02 22.25 4.48
N ASN A 126 -48.25 21.24 5.33
CA ASN A 126 -47.45 20.00 5.35
C ASN A 126 -47.91 19.02 4.26
N VAL A 127 -47.87 19.47 3.01
CA VAL A 127 -48.23 18.70 1.81
C VAL A 127 -47.05 18.70 0.85
N ASP A 128 -46.73 17.51 0.33
CA ASP A 128 -45.60 17.29 -0.57
C ASP A 128 -45.77 18.02 -1.92
N VAL A 129 -44.66 18.48 -2.50
CA VAL A 129 -44.65 19.07 -3.84
C VAL A 129 -44.41 17.96 -4.87
N ILE A 130 -45.34 17.78 -5.80
CA ILE A 130 -45.27 16.74 -6.84
C ILE A 130 -45.01 17.35 -8.21
N PHE A 131 -43.91 16.95 -8.86
CA PHE A 131 -43.61 17.28 -10.25
C PHE A 131 -44.13 16.16 -11.15
N LYS A 132 -44.87 16.51 -12.21
CA LYS A 132 -45.44 15.54 -13.17
C LYS A 132 -45.08 15.89 -14.61
N ARG A 133 -44.95 14.85 -15.44
CA ARG A 133 -44.88 14.94 -16.90
C ARG A 133 -45.89 13.97 -17.49
N ASN A 134 -46.76 14.42 -18.39
CA ASN A 134 -47.81 13.57 -18.97
C ASN A 134 -48.64 12.82 -17.89
N ASN A 135 -48.98 13.51 -16.80
CA ASN A 135 -49.64 12.95 -15.61
C ASN A 135 -48.87 11.84 -14.87
N ILE A 136 -47.59 11.62 -15.18
CA ILE A 136 -46.70 10.67 -14.49
C ILE A 136 -45.83 11.45 -13.51
N VAL A 137 -45.77 11.00 -12.25
CA VAL A 137 -44.88 11.57 -11.23
C VAL A 137 -43.42 11.43 -11.68
N SER A 138 -42.73 12.56 -11.74
CA SER A 138 -41.33 12.68 -12.17
C SER A 138 -40.49 13.46 -11.14
N GLY A 139 -41.04 13.68 -9.94
CA GLY A 139 -40.35 14.29 -8.82
C GLY A 139 -41.31 14.48 -7.64
N VAL A 140 -40.78 14.37 -6.43
CA VAL A 140 -41.48 14.55 -5.17
C VAL A 140 -40.51 15.20 -4.19
N LEU A 141 -40.91 16.35 -3.64
CA LEU A 141 -40.25 16.95 -2.48
C LEU A 141 -41.15 16.72 -1.28
N ASN A 142 -40.76 15.80 -0.42
CA ASN A 142 -41.43 15.55 0.84
C ASN A 142 -40.51 15.90 2.02
N THR A 143 -41.03 15.77 3.25
CA THR A 143 -40.32 16.19 4.47
C THR A 143 -39.00 15.46 4.73
N THR A 144 -38.78 14.30 4.12
CA THR A 144 -37.60 13.45 4.41
C THR A 144 -36.89 12.93 3.18
N ASN A 145 -37.45 12.97 1.98
CA ASN A 145 -36.87 12.41 0.77
C ASN A 145 -36.92 13.45 -0.36
N THR A 146 -35.88 13.45 -1.19
CA THR A 146 -35.79 14.28 -2.39
C THR A 146 -35.79 13.39 -3.62
N ILE A 147 -36.85 13.46 -4.42
CA ILE A 147 -36.98 12.70 -5.66
C ILE A 147 -37.06 13.68 -6.83
N PHE A 148 -36.15 13.52 -7.79
CA PHE A 148 -36.16 14.24 -9.06
C PHE A 148 -35.89 13.27 -10.21
N GLY A 149 -36.94 12.60 -10.69
CA GLY A 149 -36.89 11.79 -11.90
C GLY A 149 -37.98 10.72 -11.95
N VAL A 150 -38.01 9.98 -13.06
CA VAL A 150 -39.11 9.08 -13.41
C VAL A 150 -38.92 7.72 -12.74
N ASN A 151 -40.00 7.16 -12.18
CA ASN A 151 -40.04 5.85 -11.51
C ASN A 151 -39.02 5.68 -10.36
N SER A 152 -38.59 6.79 -9.77
CA SER A 152 -37.63 6.78 -8.68
C SER A 152 -38.35 6.73 -7.33
N LEU A 153 -37.90 5.84 -6.44
CA LEU A 153 -38.40 5.67 -5.07
C LEU A 153 -39.91 5.31 -4.96
N THR A 154 -40.50 4.67 -5.96
CA THR A 154 -41.95 4.43 -6.04
C THR A 154 -42.50 3.39 -5.05
N ALA A 155 -41.67 2.47 -4.56
CA ALA A 155 -42.09 1.42 -3.63
C ALA A 155 -41.89 1.79 -2.14
N ASN A 156 -41.42 3.00 -1.84
CA ASN A 156 -41.02 3.39 -0.50
C ASN A 156 -42.22 3.53 0.44
N THR A 157 -42.19 2.80 1.56
CA THR A 157 -43.25 2.81 2.57
C THR A 157 -42.87 3.61 3.80
N ILE A 158 -41.66 3.37 4.35
CA ILE A 158 -41.18 4.02 5.59
C ILE A 158 -39.77 4.60 5.48
N GLY A 159 -39.05 4.37 4.38
CA GLY A 159 -37.68 4.86 4.22
C GLY A 159 -37.59 6.38 4.23
N LEU A 160 -36.62 6.91 4.97
CA LEU A 160 -36.42 8.35 5.17
C LEU A 160 -35.03 8.79 4.68
N ASN A 161 -34.86 10.08 4.43
CA ASN A 161 -33.56 10.70 4.11
C ASN A 161 -32.91 10.15 2.83
N ASN A 162 -33.72 9.74 1.84
CA ASN A 162 -33.22 9.29 0.55
C ASN A 162 -33.19 10.42 -0.48
N THR A 163 -32.15 10.44 -1.31
CA THR A 163 -32.03 11.30 -2.49
C THR A 163 -32.05 10.42 -3.74
N ALA A 164 -33.01 10.62 -4.63
CA ALA A 164 -33.15 9.86 -5.87
C ALA A 164 -33.30 10.81 -7.07
N VAL A 165 -32.21 11.01 -7.82
CA VAL A 165 -32.17 11.93 -8.97
C VAL A 165 -31.86 11.17 -10.25
N GLY A 166 -32.83 11.14 -11.17
CA GLY A 166 -32.78 10.41 -12.44
C GLY A 166 -33.80 9.26 -12.51
N VAL A 167 -33.52 8.24 -13.31
CA VAL A 167 -34.55 7.28 -13.77
C VAL A 167 -34.39 5.92 -13.08
N ASN A 168 -35.50 5.36 -12.57
CA ASN A 168 -35.59 4.06 -11.90
C ASN A 168 -34.63 3.88 -10.69
N ASN A 169 -34.23 4.97 -10.05
CA ASN A 169 -33.36 4.91 -8.88
C ASN A 169 -34.18 4.48 -7.65
N LEU A 170 -33.65 3.57 -6.83
CA LEU A 170 -34.34 3.09 -5.61
C LEU A 170 -35.78 2.58 -5.84
N ILE A 171 -36.10 2.10 -7.06
CA ILE A 171 -37.48 1.70 -7.44
C ILE A 171 -38.07 0.62 -6.53
N SER A 172 -37.22 -0.27 -5.99
CA SER A 172 -37.63 -1.36 -5.10
C SER A 172 -37.51 -1.05 -3.60
N ASN A 173 -37.11 0.18 -3.23
CA ASN A 173 -36.85 0.54 -1.84
C ASN A 173 -38.15 0.57 -1.06
N THR A 174 -38.25 -0.19 0.02
CA THR A 174 -39.44 -0.21 0.89
C THR A 174 -39.14 0.49 2.22
N THR A 175 -38.07 0.09 2.90
CA THR A 175 -37.73 0.57 4.25
C THR A 175 -36.34 1.22 4.34
N GLY A 176 -35.52 1.10 3.29
CA GLY A 176 -34.16 1.64 3.25
C GLY A 176 -34.14 3.17 3.40
N SER A 177 -33.19 3.66 4.18
CA SER A 177 -33.07 5.07 4.57
C SER A 177 -31.64 5.58 4.35
N MET A 178 -31.49 6.91 4.25
CA MET A 178 -30.19 7.58 4.11
C MET A 178 -29.41 7.18 2.84
N ASN A 179 -30.10 6.81 1.75
CA ASN A 179 -29.45 6.45 0.49
C ASN A 179 -29.39 7.64 -0.48
N THR A 180 -28.28 7.80 -1.18
CA THR A 180 -28.13 8.75 -2.29
C THR A 180 -27.99 7.98 -3.59
N ALA A 181 -28.87 8.23 -4.56
CA ALA A 181 -28.89 7.56 -5.86
C ALA A 181 -29.06 8.58 -6.99
N ILE A 182 -27.97 8.85 -7.73
CA ILE A 182 -27.94 9.85 -8.81
C ILE A 182 -27.48 9.19 -10.12
N GLY A 183 -28.32 9.26 -11.15
CA GLY A 183 -28.07 8.60 -12.44
C GLY A 183 -29.26 7.77 -12.91
N SER A 184 -29.01 6.59 -13.47
CA SER A 184 -30.08 5.71 -13.96
C SER A 184 -29.87 4.29 -13.47
N ASP A 185 -30.96 3.67 -12.99
CA ASP A 185 -30.98 2.35 -12.37
C ASP A 185 -30.02 2.21 -11.17
N VAL A 186 -29.73 3.30 -10.46
CA VAL A 186 -28.85 3.27 -9.27
C VAL A 186 -29.63 2.73 -8.07
N LEU A 187 -29.03 1.78 -7.34
CA LEU A 187 -29.68 1.11 -6.18
C LEU A 187 -31.07 0.54 -6.52
N SER A 188 -31.32 0.15 -7.77
CA SER A 188 -32.65 -0.24 -8.27
C SER A 188 -33.27 -1.42 -7.51
N SER A 189 -32.45 -2.38 -7.07
CA SER A 189 -32.91 -3.55 -6.30
C SER A 189 -32.96 -3.35 -4.78
N ASN A 190 -32.53 -2.18 -4.26
CA ASN A 190 -32.44 -1.93 -2.82
C ASN A 190 -33.83 -2.03 -2.20
N LYS A 191 -34.00 -2.84 -1.15
CA LYS A 191 -35.25 -2.97 -0.38
C LYS A 191 -35.15 -2.30 0.98
N SER A 192 -34.13 -2.66 1.76
CA SER A 192 -33.95 -2.21 3.14
C SER A 192 -32.55 -1.69 3.46
N GLY A 193 -31.63 -1.69 2.49
CA GLY A 193 -30.26 -1.23 2.69
C GLY A 193 -30.23 0.27 3.01
N ILE A 194 -29.30 0.66 3.88
CA ILE A 194 -29.18 2.02 4.40
C ILE A 194 -27.80 2.63 4.14
N GLN A 195 -27.73 3.96 4.12
CA GLN A 195 -26.47 4.71 4.07
C GLN A 195 -25.62 4.40 2.83
N ASN A 196 -26.23 4.03 1.71
CA ASN A 196 -25.51 3.79 0.46
C ASN A 196 -25.45 5.05 -0.41
N THR A 197 -24.33 5.27 -1.09
CA THR A 197 -24.15 6.35 -2.06
C THR A 197 -23.84 5.76 -3.43
N GLY A 198 -24.72 5.98 -4.40
CA GLY A 198 -24.56 5.56 -5.79
C GLY A 198 -24.60 6.74 -6.75
N TYR A 199 -23.64 6.81 -7.66
CA TYR A 199 -23.56 7.78 -8.75
C TYR A 199 -23.19 7.07 -10.05
N GLY A 200 -23.98 7.26 -11.12
CA GLY A 200 -23.71 6.73 -12.46
C GLY A 200 -24.82 5.84 -13.02
N TYR A 201 -24.52 5.05 -14.05
CA TYR A 201 -25.47 4.08 -14.60
C TYR A 201 -25.27 2.72 -13.92
N ARG A 202 -26.35 2.19 -13.32
CA ARG A 202 -26.37 0.88 -12.65
C ARG A 202 -25.31 0.71 -11.55
N ALA A 203 -24.96 1.80 -10.87
CA ALA A 203 -24.14 1.73 -9.65
C ALA A 203 -24.96 1.08 -8.52
N LEU A 204 -24.38 0.10 -7.80
CA LEU A 204 -25.06 -0.68 -6.75
C LEU A 204 -26.41 -1.31 -7.19
N TYR A 205 -26.56 -1.63 -8.47
CA TYR A 205 -27.83 -2.07 -9.07
C TYR A 205 -28.50 -3.24 -8.32
N SER A 206 -27.72 -4.24 -7.92
CA SER A 206 -28.21 -5.47 -7.27
C SER A 206 -28.19 -5.42 -5.74
N ASN A 207 -27.91 -4.27 -5.11
CA ASN A 207 -27.95 -4.17 -3.65
C ASN A 207 -29.36 -4.49 -3.15
N LEU A 208 -29.50 -5.33 -2.12
CA LEU A 208 -30.81 -5.72 -1.56
C LEU A 208 -31.04 -5.08 -0.19
N ASP A 209 -30.09 -5.28 0.72
CA ASP A 209 -30.11 -4.89 2.13
C ASP A 209 -28.72 -4.52 2.66
N GLY A 210 -27.73 -4.38 1.75
CA GLY A 210 -26.37 -3.98 2.08
C GLY A 210 -26.29 -2.51 2.49
N ASN A 211 -25.30 -2.18 3.32
CA ASN A 211 -25.21 -0.89 4.01
C ASN A 211 -23.84 -0.21 3.79
N ASN A 212 -23.81 1.11 3.90
CA ASN A 212 -22.56 1.89 3.90
C ASN A 212 -21.68 1.68 2.66
N ASN A 213 -22.26 1.36 1.50
CA ASN A 213 -21.48 1.21 0.26
C ASN A 213 -21.42 2.52 -0.52
N VAL A 214 -20.28 2.79 -1.16
CA VAL A 214 -20.07 3.94 -2.04
C VAL A 214 -19.72 3.45 -3.44
N ALA A 215 -20.56 3.74 -4.42
CA ALA A 215 -20.35 3.38 -5.81
C ALA A 215 -20.44 4.61 -6.72
N ASN A 216 -19.31 5.02 -7.29
CA ASN A 216 -19.26 6.13 -8.24
C ASN A 216 -18.67 5.65 -9.57
N GLY A 217 -19.52 5.51 -10.58
CA GLY A 217 -19.12 5.13 -11.94
C GLY A 217 -20.10 4.15 -12.60
N TYR A 218 -19.98 4.03 -13.92
CA TYR A 218 -20.72 3.05 -14.73
C TYR A 218 -20.48 1.63 -14.20
N PHE A 219 -21.53 0.91 -13.79
CA PHE A 219 -21.46 -0.44 -13.20
C PHE A 219 -20.55 -0.60 -11.98
N SER A 220 -20.25 0.47 -11.24
CA SER A 220 -19.50 0.35 -9.99
C SER A 220 -20.33 -0.43 -8.95
N LEU A 221 -19.72 -1.44 -8.30
CA LEU A 221 -20.39 -2.34 -7.34
C LEU A 221 -21.70 -2.97 -7.85
N PHE A 222 -21.80 -3.23 -9.16
CA PHE A 222 -23.05 -3.64 -9.82
C PHE A 222 -23.73 -4.85 -9.15
N SER A 223 -22.99 -5.92 -8.87
CA SER A 223 -23.52 -7.18 -8.32
C SER A 223 -23.50 -7.25 -6.80
N ALA A 224 -22.98 -6.24 -6.11
CA ALA A 224 -22.82 -6.23 -4.66
C ALA A 224 -24.18 -6.39 -3.97
N LYS A 225 -24.43 -7.56 -3.39
CA LYS A 225 -25.69 -7.93 -2.75
C LYS A 225 -25.45 -8.12 -1.26
N SER A 226 -26.16 -7.36 -0.43
CA SER A 226 -26.11 -7.53 1.04
C SER A 226 -24.73 -7.25 1.65
N THR A 227 -23.85 -6.55 0.95
CA THR A 227 -22.47 -6.28 1.38
C THR A 227 -22.38 -4.99 2.18
N ILE A 228 -21.34 -4.85 3.00
CA ILE A 228 -21.16 -3.69 3.89
C ILE A 228 -19.84 -2.97 3.64
N GLY A 229 -19.89 -1.64 3.57
CA GLY A 229 -18.68 -0.81 3.65
C GLY A 229 -17.76 -0.86 2.43
N ASN A 230 -18.26 -1.27 1.26
CA ASN A 230 -17.42 -1.31 0.05
C ASN A 230 -17.40 0.05 -0.66
N VAL A 231 -16.24 0.41 -1.22
CA VAL A 231 -16.03 1.64 -1.98
C VAL A 231 -15.55 1.29 -3.38
N GLY A 232 -16.41 1.47 -4.38
CA GLY A 232 -16.08 1.34 -5.80
C GLY A 232 -16.12 2.69 -6.51
N ILE A 233 -14.98 3.20 -6.96
CA ILE A 233 -14.88 4.44 -7.73
C ILE A 233 -14.20 4.15 -9.07
N GLY A 234 -14.87 4.45 -10.17
CA GLY A 234 -14.42 4.15 -11.53
C GLY A 234 -15.37 3.22 -12.29
N ALA A 235 -15.24 3.19 -13.62
CA ALA A 235 -16.06 2.34 -14.47
C ALA A 235 -15.78 0.85 -14.18
N SER A 236 -16.84 0.07 -13.92
CA SER A 236 -16.79 -1.34 -13.56
C SER A 236 -15.87 -1.68 -12.37
N SER A 237 -15.62 -0.72 -11.47
CA SER A 237 -14.93 -0.97 -10.20
C SER A 237 -15.76 -1.92 -9.32
N ILE A 238 -15.15 -3.00 -8.86
CA ILE A 238 -15.76 -4.06 -8.04
C ILE A 238 -17.08 -4.58 -8.63
N ARG A 239 -17.16 -4.72 -9.95
CA ARG A 239 -18.42 -4.98 -10.66
C ARG A 239 -19.09 -6.29 -10.25
N GLU A 240 -18.34 -7.38 -10.17
CA GLU A 240 -18.85 -8.73 -9.84
C GLU A 240 -18.46 -9.13 -8.41
N LEU A 241 -18.90 -8.34 -7.42
CA LEU A 241 -18.80 -8.69 -6.00
C LEU A 241 -19.94 -9.65 -5.63
N VAL A 242 -19.63 -10.89 -5.24
CA VAL A 242 -20.65 -11.87 -4.84
C VAL A 242 -20.92 -11.82 -3.34
N SER A 243 -19.86 -11.76 -2.53
CA SER A 243 -19.90 -11.55 -1.08
C SER A 243 -18.67 -10.76 -0.64
N GLY A 244 -18.64 -10.21 0.57
CA GLY A 244 -17.47 -9.52 1.10
C GLY A 244 -17.68 -8.04 1.44
N ASP A 245 -16.92 -7.58 2.42
CA ASP A 245 -17.12 -6.29 3.08
C ASP A 245 -15.82 -5.47 3.09
N GLU A 246 -15.93 -4.16 3.25
CA GLU A 246 -14.78 -3.26 3.46
C GLU A 246 -13.73 -3.33 2.32
N ASN A 247 -14.15 -3.59 1.08
CA ASN A 247 -13.26 -3.56 -0.08
C ASN A 247 -13.25 -2.19 -0.75
N ILE A 248 -12.07 -1.69 -1.08
CA ILE A 248 -11.85 -0.39 -1.73
C ILE A 248 -11.26 -0.63 -3.12
N GLY A 249 -11.94 -0.17 -4.16
CA GLY A 249 -11.52 -0.24 -5.56
C GLY A 249 -11.60 1.13 -6.20
N ILE A 250 -10.46 1.74 -6.52
CA ILE A 250 -10.37 3.07 -7.14
C ILE A 250 -9.63 2.96 -8.47
N GLY A 251 -10.38 3.06 -9.57
CA GLY A 251 -9.89 2.91 -10.94
C GLY A 251 -10.88 2.14 -11.81
N GLY A 252 -10.72 2.22 -13.13
CA GLY A 252 -11.51 1.39 -14.05
C GLY A 252 -11.15 -0.09 -13.87
N ASP A 253 -12.15 -0.96 -13.80
CA ASP A 253 -12.00 -2.41 -13.69
C ASP A 253 -11.16 -2.91 -12.49
N THR A 254 -10.97 -2.11 -11.43
CA THR A 254 -10.39 -2.61 -10.17
C THR A 254 -11.28 -3.70 -9.60
N PHE A 255 -10.71 -4.83 -9.17
CA PHE A 255 -11.49 -5.97 -8.66
C PHE A 255 -12.68 -6.34 -9.55
N ARG A 256 -12.53 -6.27 -10.89
CA ARG A 256 -13.61 -6.52 -11.87
C ARG A 256 -14.47 -7.75 -11.54
N LYS A 257 -13.83 -8.79 -11.00
CA LYS A 257 -14.44 -9.94 -10.34
C LYS A 257 -13.80 -10.15 -8.98
N LEU A 258 -14.62 -10.18 -7.94
CA LEU A 258 -14.24 -10.46 -6.56
C LEU A 258 -15.31 -11.40 -5.94
N PRO A 259 -15.10 -12.72 -5.97
CA PRO A 259 -16.10 -13.69 -5.49
C PRO A 259 -16.42 -13.55 -3.99
N GLY A 260 -15.51 -12.97 -3.22
CA GLY A 260 -15.58 -12.95 -1.76
C GLY A 260 -14.38 -12.22 -1.18
N GLY A 261 -14.51 -11.74 0.04
CA GLY A 261 -13.36 -11.26 0.80
C GLY A 261 -13.56 -9.96 1.54
N ARG A 262 -12.70 -9.72 2.53
CA ARG A 262 -12.76 -8.54 3.39
C ARG A 262 -11.48 -7.73 3.34
N GLY A 263 -11.62 -6.41 3.37
CA GLY A 263 -10.51 -5.49 3.64
C GLY A 263 -9.47 -5.44 2.51
N ASN A 264 -9.87 -5.68 1.27
CA ASN A 264 -8.95 -5.53 0.14
C ASN A 264 -8.97 -4.10 -0.40
N THR A 265 -7.80 -3.56 -0.74
CA THR A 265 -7.64 -2.25 -1.38
C THR A 265 -7.00 -2.43 -2.75
N ALA A 266 -7.60 -1.88 -3.80
CA ALA A 266 -7.03 -1.80 -5.15
C ALA A 266 -7.13 -0.35 -5.65
N ILE A 267 -6.00 0.22 -6.06
CA ILE A 267 -5.92 1.57 -6.61
C ILE A 267 -5.14 1.51 -7.93
N GLY A 268 -5.74 2.00 -9.02
CA GLY A 268 -5.17 1.98 -10.37
C GLY A 268 -5.99 1.10 -11.33
N GLY A 269 -5.98 1.45 -12.62
CA GLY A 269 -6.77 0.72 -13.62
C GLY A 269 -6.45 -0.77 -13.63
N SER A 270 -7.48 -1.62 -13.54
CA SER A 270 -7.37 -3.07 -13.52
C SER A 270 -6.48 -3.65 -12.39
N ALA A 271 -6.25 -2.92 -11.30
CA ALA A 271 -5.62 -3.49 -10.10
C ALA A 271 -6.50 -4.60 -9.49
N GLY A 272 -5.90 -5.74 -9.15
CA GLY A 272 -6.64 -6.92 -8.69
C GLY A 272 -7.62 -7.47 -9.74
N TYR A 273 -7.33 -7.30 -11.03
CA TYR A 273 -8.24 -7.76 -12.09
C TYR A 273 -8.42 -9.28 -12.04
N SER A 274 -9.68 -9.71 -11.96
CA SER A 274 -10.12 -11.11 -12.03
C SER A 274 -9.56 -12.04 -10.95
N LEU A 275 -9.81 -11.69 -9.69
CA LEU A 275 -9.62 -12.62 -8.57
C LEU A 275 -10.66 -13.75 -8.68
N ASN A 276 -10.24 -15.01 -8.51
CA ASN A 276 -11.10 -16.18 -8.79
C ASN A 276 -11.51 -16.96 -7.54
N THR A 277 -11.03 -16.59 -6.35
CA THR A 277 -11.49 -17.12 -5.06
C THR A 277 -11.57 -16.02 -3.99
N VAL A 278 -11.93 -16.38 -2.75
CA VAL A 278 -12.02 -15.45 -1.61
C VAL A 278 -10.62 -14.96 -1.21
N ASN A 279 -10.43 -13.64 -1.17
CA ASN A 279 -9.15 -12.99 -0.84
C ASN A 279 -9.34 -11.97 0.27
N ASN A 280 -8.43 -11.88 1.25
CA ASN A 280 -8.58 -10.95 2.37
C ASN A 280 -7.32 -10.11 2.58
N TYR A 281 -7.52 -8.87 3.03
CA TYR A 281 -6.46 -7.98 3.51
C TYR A 281 -5.34 -7.70 2.49
N ASN A 282 -5.64 -7.75 1.19
CA ASN A 282 -4.66 -7.43 0.17
C ASN A 282 -4.68 -5.95 -0.19
N THR A 283 -3.51 -5.37 -0.47
CA THR A 283 -3.34 -4.01 -0.98
C THR A 283 -2.65 -4.05 -2.34
N PHE A 284 -3.30 -3.58 -3.39
CA PHE A 284 -2.80 -3.53 -4.76
C PHE A 284 -2.78 -2.09 -5.26
N ILE A 285 -1.61 -1.58 -5.63
CA ILE A 285 -1.46 -0.18 -6.07
C ILE A 285 -0.68 -0.13 -7.39
N GLY A 286 -1.33 0.36 -8.44
CA GLY A 286 -0.78 0.55 -9.78
C GLY A 286 -1.60 -0.11 -10.89
N PHE A 287 -1.33 0.27 -12.14
CA PHE A 287 -2.05 -0.28 -13.31
C PHE A 287 -1.80 -1.78 -13.43
N ARG A 288 -2.85 -2.60 -13.41
CA ARG A 288 -2.76 -4.08 -13.45
C ARG A 288 -1.89 -4.68 -12.34
N ALA A 289 -1.79 -4.02 -11.19
CA ALA A 289 -1.15 -4.58 -10.01
C ALA A 289 -1.88 -5.86 -9.57
N ALA A 290 -1.15 -6.98 -9.47
CA ALA A 290 -1.68 -8.28 -9.07
C ALA A 290 -2.81 -8.82 -9.98
N ALA A 291 -2.78 -8.49 -11.28
CA ALA A 291 -3.74 -9.06 -12.23
C ALA A 291 -3.59 -10.60 -12.29
N GLY A 292 -4.67 -11.31 -11.95
CA GLY A 292 -4.71 -12.79 -11.97
C GLY A 292 -4.24 -13.50 -10.68
N LEU A 293 -4.07 -12.79 -9.56
CA LEU A 293 -3.92 -13.48 -8.26
C LEU A 293 -5.17 -14.33 -7.95
N VAL A 294 -4.99 -15.53 -7.39
CA VAL A 294 -6.08 -16.52 -7.24
C VAL A 294 -6.70 -16.45 -5.85
N SER A 295 -5.93 -16.79 -4.81
CA SER A 295 -6.40 -17.06 -3.43
C SER A 295 -5.54 -16.45 -2.31
N GLY A 296 -4.62 -15.56 -2.65
CA GLY A 296 -3.69 -14.94 -1.72
C GLY A 296 -4.32 -14.00 -0.69
N LYS A 297 -3.76 -13.96 0.53
CA LYS A 297 -4.18 -13.02 1.59
C LYS A 297 -3.03 -12.21 2.17
N SER A 298 -3.35 -11.03 2.72
CA SER A 298 -2.39 -10.18 3.44
C SER A 298 -1.18 -9.77 2.60
N ASN A 299 -1.34 -9.63 1.28
CA ASN A 299 -0.25 -9.17 0.41
C ASN A 299 -0.31 -7.66 0.19
N THR A 300 0.85 -7.02 0.07
CA THR A 300 0.97 -5.64 -0.42
C THR A 300 1.76 -5.66 -1.73
N ILE A 301 1.14 -5.23 -2.82
CA ILE A 301 1.74 -5.29 -4.16
C ILE A 301 1.62 -3.92 -4.79
N ILE A 302 2.77 -3.31 -5.07
CA ILE A 302 2.89 -1.96 -5.58
C ILE A 302 3.68 -2.00 -6.89
N GLY A 303 3.21 -1.32 -7.92
CA GLY A 303 3.83 -1.24 -9.24
C GLY A 303 2.83 -1.50 -10.36
N ALA A 304 3.28 -1.43 -11.61
CA ALA A 304 2.41 -1.69 -12.77
C ALA A 304 2.70 -3.07 -13.36
N ASN A 305 1.69 -3.66 -14.01
CA ASN A 305 1.81 -4.92 -14.76
C ASN A 305 2.35 -6.12 -13.96
N VAL A 306 2.20 -6.11 -12.63
CA VAL A 306 2.63 -7.22 -11.77
C VAL A 306 1.73 -8.43 -12.00
N SER A 307 2.27 -9.45 -12.65
CA SER A 307 1.59 -10.69 -13.03
C SER A 307 2.47 -11.91 -12.73
N GLY A 308 1.97 -13.12 -13.00
CA GLY A 308 2.73 -14.36 -12.75
C GLY A 308 3.00 -14.66 -11.28
N LEU A 309 2.15 -14.12 -10.39
CA LEU A 309 2.25 -14.36 -8.95
C LEU A 309 1.78 -15.78 -8.62
N PRO A 310 2.39 -16.45 -7.62
CA PRO A 310 1.88 -17.71 -7.10
C PRO A 310 0.41 -17.59 -6.70
N ALA A 311 -0.41 -18.58 -7.09
CA ALA A 311 -1.86 -18.57 -6.87
C ALA A 311 -2.25 -18.27 -5.41
N SER A 312 -1.52 -18.87 -4.46
CA SER A 312 -1.76 -18.79 -3.01
C SER A 312 -0.81 -17.84 -2.27
N LEU A 313 -0.11 -16.95 -2.99
CA LEU A 313 0.84 -16.00 -2.41
C LEU A 313 0.20 -15.28 -1.20
N SER A 314 0.79 -15.37 -0.01
CA SER A 314 0.21 -14.79 1.20
C SER A 314 1.28 -14.21 2.12
N ASN A 315 0.96 -13.08 2.78
CA ASN A 315 1.87 -12.35 3.66
C ASN A 315 3.13 -11.81 2.97
N ASN A 316 3.05 -11.42 1.69
CA ASN A 316 4.21 -10.90 0.96
C ASN A 316 4.08 -9.41 0.68
N VAL A 317 5.23 -8.71 0.59
CA VAL A 317 5.31 -7.33 0.09
C VAL A 317 6.12 -7.32 -1.20
N ILE A 318 5.50 -6.93 -2.30
CA ILE A 318 6.14 -6.84 -3.62
C ILE A 318 6.13 -5.39 -4.09
N ILE A 319 7.30 -4.88 -4.46
CA ILE A 319 7.47 -3.60 -5.12
C ILE A 319 8.08 -3.85 -6.51
N ALA A 320 7.38 -3.41 -7.54
CA ALA A 320 7.75 -3.56 -8.94
C ALA A 320 7.86 -2.20 -9.66
N ASP A 321 8.58 -2.18 -10.78
CA ASP A 321 8.63 -1.02 -11.67
C ASP A 321 7.42 -0.96 -12.64
N GLY A 322 7.47 -0.04 -13.61
CA GLY A 322 6.40 0.15 -14.61
C GLY A 322 6.19 -1.03 -15.57
N ASP A 323 7.22 -1.87 -15.73
CA ASP A 323 7.21 -3.02 -16.64
C ASP A 323 6.80 -4.32 -15.93
N GLY A 324 6.48 -4.26 -14.64
CA GLY A 324 6.13 -5.42 -13.83
C GLY A 324 7.34 -6.17 -13.28
N ASN A 325 8.55 -5.64 -13.42
CA ASN A 325 9.72 -6.26 -12.83
C ASN A 325 9.70 -6.04 -11.32
N ARG A 326 9.47 -7.12 -10.57
CA ARG A 326 9.66 -7.16 -9.12
C ARG A 326 11.10 -6.76 -8.78
N ARG A 327 11.26 -5.65 -8.06
CA ARG A 327 12.54 -5.08 -7.61
C ARG A 327 12.84 -5.46 -6.17
N ILE A 328 11.82 -5.40 -5.31
CA ILE A 328 11.88 -5.80 -3.91
C ILE A 328 10.75 -6.79 -3.63
N ASN A 329 11.07 -7.89 -2.97
CA ASN A 329 10.12 -8.90 -2.55
C ASN A 329 10.41 -9.28 -1.09
N ILE A 330 9.48 -9.01 -0.19
CA ILE A 330 9.52 -9.47 1.20
C ILE A 330 8.65 -10.71 1.27
N ASP A 331 9.24 -11.85 1.63
CA ASP A 331 8.52 -13.11 1.73
C ASP A 331 7.67 -13.20 3.01
N GLN A 332 6.88 -14.28 3.13
CA GLN A 332 6.03 -14.55 4.30
C GLN A 332 6.77 -14.68 5.64
N ASN A 333 8.10 -14.87 5.62
CA ASN A 333 8.93 -14.96 6.82
C ASN A 333 9.61 -13.63 7.15
N GLY A 334 9.37 -12.58 6.35
CA GLY A 334 10.01 -11.28 6.50
C GLY A 334 11.38 -11.16 5.82
N ASN A 335 11.80 -12.16 5.05
CA ASN A 335 13.06 -12.11 4.32
C ASN A 335 12.94 -11.16 3.13
N ILE A 336 13.91 -10.27 2.96
CA ILE A 336 13.93 -9.24 1.91
C ILE A 336 14.79 -9.71 0.74
N GLY A 337 14.15 -9.95 -0.40
CA GLY A 337 14.79 -10.17 -1.69
C GLY A 337 14.89 -8.88 -2.50
N ILE A 338 16.09 -8.50 -2.94
CA ILE A 338 16.28 -7.46 -3.97
C ILE A 338 16.77 -8.16 -5.24
N GLY A 339 15.99 -8.09 -6.32
CA GLY A 339 16.30 -8.83 -7.56
C GLY A 339 16.11 -10.35 -7.48
N THR A 340 15.47 -10.87 -6.41
CA THR A 340 15.04 -12.26 -6.27
C THR A 340 13.66 -12.34 -5.62
N ASP A 341 12.85 -13.30 -6.04
CA ASP A 341 11.51 -13.54 -5.52
C ASP A 341 11.46 -14.69 -4.51
N THR A 342 12.62 -15.33 -4.25
CA THR A 342 12.78 -16.43 -3.31
C THR A 342 14.01 -16.16 -2.43
N PRO A 343 13.96 -15.11 -1.59
CA PRO A 343 15.07 -14.82 -0.68
C PRO A 343 15.34 -16.04 0.21
N LYS A 344 16.61 -16.44 0.30
CA LYS A 344 17.03 -17.57 1.16
C LYS A 344 17.51 -17.13 2.55
N PHE A 345 17.66 -15.82 2.74
CA PHE A 345 18.20 -15.19 3.94
C PHE A 345 17.41 -13.92 4.27
N PRO A 346 17.51 -13.40 5.51
CA PRO A 346 16.82 -12.18 5.91
C PRO A 346 17.01 -11.00 4.96
N LEU A 347 18.17 -10.89 4.31
CA LEU A 347 18.43 -10.01 3.18
C LEU A 347 19.19 -10.77 2.09
N ASP A 348 18.59 -10.91 0.91
CA ASP A 348 19.12 -11.62 -0.27
C ASP A 348 19.09 -10.67 -1.48
N ILE A 349 20.26 -10.16 -1.87
CA ILE A 349 20.40 -9.22 -2.99
C ILE A 349 21.02 -9.97 -4.17
N ARG A 350 20.30 -10.03 -5.29
CA ARG A 350 20.73 -10.68 -6.53
C ARG A 350 20.66 -9.71 -7.70
N LEU A 351 21.60 -9.86 -8.64
CA LEU A 351 21.54 -9.18 -9.92
C LEU A 351 20.44 -9.83 -10.78
N LYS A 352 19.42 -9.04 -11.14
CA LYS A 352 18.37 -9.47 -12.06
C LYS A 352 18.85 -9.28 -13.51
N THR A 353 19.57 -10.25 -14.05
CA THR A 353 19.97 -10.29 -15.47
C THR A 353 18.87 -10.94 -16.32
N GLY A 354 18.58 -10.37 -17.49
CA GLY A 354 17.40 -10.66 -18.33
C GLY A 354 17.33 -12.01 -19.04
N VAL A 355 18.08 -13.03 -18.62
CA VAL A 355 18.01 -14.38 -19.23
C VAL A 355 17.90 -15.42 -18.11
N TRP A 356 16.82 -16.21 -18.10
CA TRP A 356 16.63 -17.33 -17.17
C TRP A 356 16.31 -18.61 -17.95
N PRO A 357 16.88 -19.76 -17.57
CA PRO A 357 17.90 -19.95 -16.55
C PRO A 357 19.27 -19.48 -17.05
N LEU A 358 20.02 -18.75 -16.22
CA LEU A 358 21.47 -18.69 -16.44
C LEU A 358 22.09 -20.02 -16.02
N PRO A 359 23.09 -20.52 -16.76
CA PRO A 359 23.89 -21.66 -16.32
C PRO A 359 24.45 -21.39 -14.92
N VAL A 360 24.57 -22.46 -14.12
CA VAL A 360 24.96 -22.48 -12.69
C VAL A 360 26.29 -21.78 -12.33
N SER A 361 26.94 -21.12 -13.29
CA SER A 361 28.17 -20.35 -13.15
C SER A 361 27.97 -18.86 -12.85
N SER A 362 26.74 -18.36 -12.65
CA SER A 362 26.47 -16.92 -12.48
C SER A 362 25.58 -16.57 -11.27
N LEU A 363 25.63 -17.36 -10.20
CA LEU A 363 24.92 -17.10 -8.95
C LEU A 363 25.87 -16.44 -7.94
N THR A 364 25.74 -15.13 -7.73
CA THR A 364 26.34 -14.45 -6.57
C THR A 364 25.46 -14.75 -5.35
N TYR A 365 25.95 -15.56 -4.42
CA TYR A 365 25.25 -15.92 -3.20
C TYR A 365 25.81 -15.12 -2.02
N TYR A 366 24.98 -14.31 -1.37
CA TYR A 366 25.27 -13.77 -0.03
C TYR A 366 24.24 -14.35 0.93
N GLY A 367 24.71 -15.30 1.73
CA GLY A 367 23.88 -16.03 2.66
C GLY A 367 24.58 -16.30 3.96
N ILE A 368 24.10 -15.69 5.04
CA ILE A 368 24.43 -16.09 6.40
C ILE A 368 23.38 -17.15 6.77
N SER A 369 23.76 -18.41 6.83
CA SER A 369 22.89 -19.49 7.30
C SER A 369 22.88 -19.50 8.83
N PRO A 370 21.73 -19.35 9.51
CA PRO A 370 21.51 -19.96 10.81
C PRO A 370 20.93 -21.37 10.58
N ASP A 371 21.54 -22.36 11.24
CA ASP A 371 21.14 -23.76 11.18
C ASP A 371 19.63 -23.98 11.37
N SER A 372 19.04 -24.79 10.49
CA SER A 372 17.88 -25.60 10.86
C SER A 372 17.92 -26.94 10.12
N GLY A 373 18.53 -27.92 10.79
CA GLY A 373 18.22 -29.35 10.79
C GLY A 373 17.88 -30.07 9.48
N SER A 374 18.82 -30.90 9.01
CA SER A 374 18.45 -32.20 8.45
C SER A 374 19.15 -33.29 9.27
N VAL A 375 18.40 -34.34 9.62
CA VAL A 375 18.73 -35.33 10.65
C VAL A 375 19.54 -36.51 10.09
N ASP A 376 20.02 -36.43 8.85
CA ASP A 376 20.50 -37.61 8.10
C ASP A 376 21.96 -37.55 7.62
N GLY A 377 22.80 -36.78 8.32
CA GLY A 377 24.26 -37.05 8.40
C GLY A 377 25.04 -37.22 7.08
N THR A 378 24.51 -36.78 5.94
CA THR A 378 25.17 -36.88 4.64
C THR A 378 25.52 -35.50 4.15
N LEU A 379 26.81 -35.15 4.28
CA LEU A 379 27.42 -34.03 3.57
C LEU A 379 27.26 -34.28 2.06
N THR A 380 26.26 -33.66 1.46
CA THR A 380 26.23 -33.47 0.00
C THR A 380 27.29 -32.44 -0.34
N THR A 381 28.46 -32.94 -0.74
CA THR A 381 29.50 -32.14 -1.39
C THR A 381 28.94 -31.62 -2.71
N TYR A 382 28.66 -30.32 -2.78
CA TYR A 382 28.36 -29.66 -4.05
C TYR A 382 29.65 -29.59 -4.90
N PRO A 383 29.71 -30.21 -6.10
CA PRO A 383 30.97 -30.37 -6.85
C PRO A 383 31.54 -29.09 -7.48
N ASN A 384 30.92 -27.93 -7.32
CA ASN A 384 31.19 -26.75 -8.16
C ASN A 384 31.78 -25.55 -7.41
N TYR A 385 32.42 -25.73 -6.25
CA TYR A 385 33.31 -24.71 -5.72
C TYR A 385 34.69 -24.80 -6.37
N THR A 386 34.77 -24.39 -7.63
CA THR A 386 36.04 -24.00 -8.24
C THR A 386 36.32 -22.55 -7.90
N ASN A 387 37.50 -22.33 -7.35
CA ASN A 387 38.02 -21.04 -6.94
C ASN A 387 38.31 -20.22 -8.20
N ASP A 388 37.35 -19.45 -8.69
CA ASP A 388 37.60 -18.51 -9.78
C ASP A 388 37.17 -17.09 -9.40
N ILE A 389 38.18 -16.37 -8.89
CA ILE A 389 38.22 -14.91 -8.83
C ILE A 389 38.44 -14.44 -10.27
N GLY A 390 37.36 -14.32 -11.04
CA GLY A 390 37.42 -13.95 -12.46
C GLY A 390 36.40 -12.89 -12.83
N THR A 391 36.86 -11.63 -12.87
CA THR A 391 36.37 -10.56 -13.75
C THR A 391 34.88 -10.18 -13.70
N PHE A 392 34.34 -9.82 -12.54
CA PHE A 392 33.04 -9.12 -12.48
C PHE A 392 33.13 -7.83 -11.65
N ASN A 393 33.21 -6.72 -12.37
CA ASN A 393 33.15 -5.36 -11.83
C ASN A 393 31.69 -4.92 -11.73
N THR A 394 31.06 -5.16 -10.58
CA THR A 394 29.90 -4.37 -10.14
C THR A 394 30.07 -4.09 -8.65
N ASN A 395 30.47 -2.86 -8.34
CA ASN A 395 30.67 -2.38 -6.97
C ASN A 395 29.32 -2.38 -6.22
N THR A 396 29.06 -3.43 -5.44
CA THR A 396 27.98 -3.42 -4.44
C THR A 396 28.55 -2.91 -3.13
N SER A 397 28.15 -1.71 -2.71
CA SER A 397 28.55 -1.11 -1.44
C SER A 397 27.56 -1.46 -0.34
N ILE A 398 28.02 -2.09 0.74
CA ILE A 398 27.28 -2.17 2.02
C ILE A 398 27.94 -1.15 2.95
N TYR A 399 27.26 -0.05 3.25
CA TYR A 399 27.69 0.89 4.28
C TYR A 399 27.18 0.39 5.63
N ALA A 400 28.08 0.16 6.57
CA ALA A 400 27.77 -0.08 7.97
C ALA A 400 28.58 0.93 8.80
N ASP A 401 27.90 1.70 9.64
CA ASP A 401 28.54 2.64 10.57
C ASP A 401 29.29 1.91 11.71
N GLY A 402 29.06 0.60 11.85
CA GLY A 402 29.70 -0.29 12.81
C GLY A 402 30.37 -1.51 12.14
N ASN A 403 30.35 -2.66 12.81
CA ASN A 403 31.03 -3.85 12.32
C ASN A 403 30.17 -4.63 11.31
N ILE A 404 30.80 -5.16 10.26
CA ILE A 404 30.26 -6.26 9.46
C ILE A 404 30.72 -7.57 10.11
N ILE A 405 29.86 -8.20 10.91
CA ILE A 405 30.17 -9.48 11.56
C ILE A 405 29.71 -10.63 10.66
N SER A 406 30.65 -11.45 10.20
CA SER A 406 30.37 -12.71 9.50
C SER A 406 30.72 -13.88 10.41
N VAL A 407 29.78 -14.81 10.57
CA VAL A 407 29.98 -16.05 11.37
C VAL A 407 30.81 -17.09 10.59
N GLY A 408 31.01 -16.86 9.28
CA GLY A 408 31.77 -17.73 8.39
C GLY A 408 32.92 -17.00 7.72
N LYS A 409 32.88 -16.89 6.39
CA LYS A 409 33.90 -16.19 5.60
C LYS A 409 33.37 -14.84 5.12
N LEU A 410 34.16 -13.79 5.28
CA LEU A 410 34.01 -12.54 4.55
C LEU A 410 35.00 -12.57 3.38
N SER A 411 34.51 -12.76 2.16
CA SER A 411 35.34 -12.78 0.95
C SER A 411 35.35 -11.39 0.33
N VAL A 412 36.47 -10.68 0.47
CA VAL A 412 36.69 -9.35 -0.12
C VAL A 412 37.86 -9.45 -1.08
N ALA A 413 37.70 -8.91 -2.29
CA ALA A 413 38.75 -8.93 -3.31
C ALA A 413 39.98 -8.12 -2.87
N GLN A 414 39.76 -7.03 -2.14
CA GLN A 414 40.80 -6.22 -1.55
C GLN A 414 40.25 -5.55 -0.28
N THR A 415 40.98 -5.64 0.82
CA THR A 415 40.81 -4.74 1.96
C THR A 415 41.68 -3.51 1.71
N SER A 416 41.06 -2.35 1.55
CA SER A 416 41.77 -1.07 1.55
C SER A 416 41.67 -0.46 2.94
N LEU A 417 42.72 -0.60 3.73
CA LEU A 417 42.85 0.05 5.01
C LEU A 417 43.56 1.39 4.79
N PHE A 418 42.97 2.49 5.23
CA PHE A 418 43.61 3.80 5.14
C PHE A 418 44.84 3.84 6.05
N SER A 419 46.00 4.18 5.47
CA SER A 419 47.30 4.18 6.16
C SER A 419 48.13 5.42 5.79
N ASP A 420 47.48 6.58 5.67
CA ASP A 420 48.08 7.86 5.29
C ASP A 420 48.92 8.45 6.46
N GLU A 421 49.97 9.20 6.17
CA GLU A 421 50.78 9.88 7.19
C GLU A 421 49.98 10.97 7.92
N ARG A 422 49.10 11.68 7.21
CA ARG A 422 48.33 12.82 7.75
C ARG A 422 47.32 12.42 8.81
N ILE A 423 47.00 11.12 8.91
CA ILE A 423 46.10 10.57 9.94
C ILE A 423 46.86 9.95 11.12
N LYS A 424 48.20 10.10 11.19
CA LYS A 424 49.05 9.45 12.20
C LYS A 424 49.97 10.44 12.91
N SER A 425 50.11 10.26 14.23
CA SER A 425 51.16 10.91 15.02
C SER A 425 52.37 9.98 15.13
N ILE A 426 53.42 10.22 14.33
CA ILE A 426 54.61 9.34 14.28
C ILE A 426 55.46 9.51 15.54
N ILE A 427 55.67 8.42 16.29
CA ILE A 427 56.43 8.41 17.56
C ILE A 427 57.90 8.01 17.35
N GLY A 428 58.20 7.22 16.32
CA GLY A 428 59.56 6.75 16.01
C GLY A 428 59.57 5.58 15.03
N LYS A 429 60.76 5.11 14.64
CA LYS A 429 60.94 3.88 13.85
C LYS A 429 61.09 2.66 14.78
N SER A 430 60.76 1.48 14.26
CA SER A 430 60.90 0.22 15.00
C SER A 430 62.36 -0.10 15.32
N ASP A 431 62.60 -0.77 16.45
CA ASP A 431 63.92 -1.25 16.87
C ASP A 431 64.12 -2.67 16.33
N SER A 432 64.74 -2.76 15.14
CA SER A 432 64.84 -4.01 14.39
C SER A 432 65.64 -5.11 15.10
N GLU A 433 66.58 -4.75 15.99
CA GLU A 433 67.32 -5.71 16.80
C GLU A 433 66.45 -6.32 17.90
N LYS A 434 65.69 -5.49 18.62
CA LYS A 434 64.70 -6.00 19.60
C LYS A 434 63.59 -6.80 18.92
N ASP A 435 63.17 -6.39 17.73
CA ASP A 435 62.15 -7.09 16.95
C ASP A 435 62.63 -8.49 16.54
N LEU A 436 63.89 -8.63 16.10
CA LEU A 436 64.49 -9.94 15.80
C LEU A 436 64.59 -10.84 17.03
N VAL A 437 64.97 -10.29 18.18
CA VAL A 437 64.97 -11.04 19.45
C VAL A 437 63.56 -11.48 19.85
N THR A 438 62.56 -10.64 19.60
CA THR A 438 61.14 -10.93 19.88
C THR A 438 60.61 -12.00 18.94
N LEU A 439 60.85 -11.89 17.63
CA LEU A 439 60.44 -12.87 16.63
C LEU A 439 61.00 -14.27 16.93
N LYS A 440 62.27 -14.36 17.37
CA LYS A 440 62.92 -15.63 17.73
C LYS A 440 62.26 -16.36 18.91
N LYS A 441 61.49 -15.66 19.75
CA LYS A 441 60.75 -16.25 20.87
C LYS A 441 59.35 -16.75 20.47
N LEU A 442 58.87 -16.41 19.27
CA LEU A 442 57.57 -16.86 18.78
C LEU A 442 57.65 -18.29 18.24
N ASN A 443 56.73 -19.14 18.68
CA ASN A 443 56.62 -20.52 18.22
C ASN A 443 55.57 -20.63 17.11
N ILE A 444 55.90 -21.39 16.07
CA ILE A 444 54.93 -21.80 15.05
C ILE A 444 54.45 -23.21 15.40
N THR A 445 53.15 -23.32 15.68
CA THR A 445 52.55 -24.53 16.24
C THR A 445 51.70 -25.23 15.19
N ASN A 446 51.94 -26.53 15.01
CA ASN A 446 51.04 -27.39 14.24
C ASN A 446 49.95 -27.89 15.17
N TYR A 447 48.69 -27.68 14.83
CA TYR A 447 47.55 -28.10 15.65
C TYR A 447 46.36 -28.56 14.79
N ARG A 448 45.42 -29.25 15.42
CA ARG A 448 44.09 -29.58 14.87
C ARG A 448 43.03 -28.91 15.73
N MET A 449 41.91 -28.53 15.11
CA MET A 449 40.77 -27.96 15.85
C MET A 449 40.11 -29.05 16.70
N LYS A 450 39.66 -28.71 17.91
CA LYS A 450 38.97 -29.65 18.82
C LYS A 450 37.61 -30.10 18.28
N ASP A 451 36.91 -29.22 17.56
CA ASP A 451 35.64 -29.52 16.89
C ASP A 451 35.92 -30.20 15.53
N GLU A 452 36.19 -31.51 15.58
CA GLU A 452 36.45 -32.31 14.37
C GLU A 452 35.22 -32.41 13.46
N GLY A 453 34.00 -32.22 14.00
CA GLY A 453 32.76 -32.25 13.20
C GLY A 453 32.71 -31.09 12.21
N MET A 454 33.09 -29.89 12.64
CA MET A 454 33.11 -28.70 11.79
C MET A 454 34.36 -28.60 10.92
N TYR A 455 35.54 -28.89 11.47
CA TYR A 455 36.83 -28.62 10.81
C TYR A 455 37.51 -29.85 10.21
N GLY A 456 36.98 -31.05 10.45
CA GLY A 456 37.61 -32.31 10.09
C GLY A 456 38.95 -32.54 10.80
N ARG A 457 39.69 -33.57 10.37
CA ARG A 457 41.03 -33.89 10.89
C ARG A 457 42.15 -33.10 10.20
N LYS A 458 41.86 -31.88 9.76
CA LYS A 458 42.80 -31.03 9.05
C LYS A 458 43.85 -30.47 10.01
N GLU A 459 45.11 -30.48 9.57
CA GLU A 459 46.21 -29.85 10.27
C GLU A 459 46.35 -28.38 9.87
N PHE A 460 46.58 -27.54 10.87
CA PHE A 460 46.83 -26.11 10.74
C PHE A 460 48.23 -25.81 11.28
N LYS A 461 48.94 -24.88 10.62
CA LYS A 461 50.24 -24.37 11.06
C LYS A 461 50.12 -22.87 11.29
N LYS A 462 49.99 -22.45 12.54
CA LYS A 462 49.84 -21.03 12.93
C LYS A 462 50.40 -20.81 14.34
N VAL A 463 50.25 -19.61 14.87
CA VAL A 463 50.61 -19.25 16.25
C VAL A 463 49.45 -19.51 17.22
N ILE A 464 49.77 -19.74 18.50
CA ILE A 464 48.79 -19.81 19.59
C ILE A 464 48.73 -18.44 20.27
N ALA A 465 47.54 -17.86 20.38
CA ALA A 465 47.37 -16.47 20.84
C ALA A 465 47.93 -16.22 22.25
N GLN A 466 47.79 -17.19 23.16
CA GLN A 466 48.35 -17.13 24.51
C GLN A 466 49.88 -17.10 24.52
N GLU A 467 50.53 -17.82 23.59
CA GLU A 467 51.98 -17.81 23.46
C GLU A 467 52.48 -16.48 22.88
N VAL A 468 51.77 -15.96 21.87
CA VAL A 468 52.06 -14.64 21.31
C VAL A 468 51.90 -13.56 22.36
N GLU A 469 50.86 -13.63 23.20
CA GLU A 469 50.61 -12.62 24.24
C GLU A 469 51.79 -12.48 25.21
N ASN A 470 52.41 -13.59 25.60
CA ASN A 470 53.55 -13.59 26.52
C ASN A 470 54.82 -12.95 25.92
N VAL A 471 54.92 -12.90 24.59
CA VAL A 471 56.12 -12.44 23.87
C VAL A 471 55.89 -11.05 23.26
N TYR A 472 54.72 -10.82 22.68
CA TYR A 472 54.34 -9.64 21.91
C TYR A 472 52.86 -9.29 22.15
N PRO A 473 52.51 -8.80 23.36
CA PRO A 473 51.12 -8.65 23.81
C PRO A 473 50.29 -7.70 22.95
N GLN A 474 50.91 -6.69 22.33
CA GLN A 474 50.23 -5.74 21.46
C GLN A 474 49.65 -6.35 20.17
N ALA A 475 50.09 -7.55 19.76
CA ALA A 475 49.49 -8.28 18.65
C ALA A 475 48.34 -9.21 19.08
N VAL A 476 47.92 -9.15 20.35
CA VAL A 476 46.84 -9.99 20.87
C VAL A 476 45.74 -9.12 21.46
N SER A 477 44.52 -9.37 21.01
CA SER A 477 43.32 -8.77 21.58
C SER A 477 42.57 -9.79 22.41
N LYS A 478 42.13 -9.40 23.60
CA LYS A 478 41.22 -10.18 24.44
C LYS A 478 39.79 -9.73 24.17
N SER A 479 38.94 -10.65 23.74
CA SER A 479 37.51 -10.44 23.64
C SER A 479 36.94 -10.38 25.05
N GLY A 480 36.30 -9.27 25.42
CA GLY A 480 35.47 -9.19 26.64
C GLY A 480 34.09 -9.83 26.49
N VAL A 481 33.78 -10.37 25.31
CA VAL A 481 32.51 -11.06 25.03
C VAL A 481 32.59 -12.49 25.55
N LYS A 482 31.65 -12.83 26.44
CA LYS A 482 31.45 -14.21 26.90
C LYS A 482 30.99 -15.09 25.75
N THR A 483 31.72 -16.18 25.49
CA THR A 483 31.37 -17.13 24.44
C THR A 483 31.75 -18.55 24.83
N PHE A 484 31.06 -19.55 24.29
CA PHE A 484 31.43 -20.95 24.49
C PHE A 484 32.49 -21.37 23.48
N ILE A 485 33.52 -22.08 23.96
CA ILE A 485 34.54 -22.69 23.10
C ILE A 485 34.52 -24.21 23.20
N PRO A 486 34.91 -24.95 22.15
CA PRO A 486 34.87 -26.41 22.16
C PRO A 486 36.06 -27.03 22.93
N ASN A 487 36.34 -26.58 24.16
CA ASN A 487 37.48 -27.08 24.93
C ASN A 487 37.26 -28.49 25.50
N ILE A 488 36.00 -28.88 25.74
CA ILE A 488 35.56 -30.21 26.17
C ILE A 488 34.61 -30.74 25.09
N TYR A 489 35.14 -31.35 24.04
CA TYR A 489 34.36 -31.82 22.90
C TYR A 489 34.30 -33.35 22.89
N GLN A 490 33.46 -33.93 23.74
CA GLN A 490 33.35 -35.39 23.90
C GLN A 490 32.08 -35.84 24.63
N LEU A 491 31.76 -37.13 24.50
CA LEU A 491 30.71 -37.78 25.29
C LEU A 491 31.11 -37.86 26.78
N ALA A 492 30.12 -37.74 27.65
CA ALA A 492 30.27 -37.87 29.09
C ALA A 492 29.34 -38.94 29.66
N LYS A 493 29.84 -39.70 30.64
CA LYS A 493 29.01 -40.62 31.44
C LYS A 493 28.46 -39.87 32.63
N GLN A 494 27.14 -39.79 32.75
CA GLN A 494 26.45 -39.08 33.82
C GLN A 494 26.17 -39.99 35.02
N ASN A 495 26.48 -39.51 36.22
CA ASN A 495 26.03 -40.06 37.50
C ASN A 495 25.52 -38.92 38.37
N GLY A 496 24.20 -38.71 38.38
CA GLY A 496 23.58 -37.54 39.02
C GLY A 496 24.05 -36.23 38.40
N ALA A 497 24.63 -35.35 39.23
CA ALA A 497 25.21 -34.06 38.83
C ALA A 497 26.66 -34.16 38.33
N VAL A 498 27.26 -35.35 38.36
CA VAL A 498 28.66 -35.59 37.99
C VAL A 498 28.74 -36.18 36.59
N PHE A 499 29.51 -35.55 35.72
CA PHE A 499 29.81 -36.01 34.37
C PHE A 499 31.27 -36.46 34.33
N THR A 500 31.51 -37.67 33.84
CA THR A 500 32.84 -38.26 33.74
C THR A 500 33.25 -38.44 32.27
N PHE A 501 34.53 -38.20 31.97
CA PHE A 501 35.06 -38.14 30.61
C PHE A 501 36.12 -39.22 30.39
N GLU A 502 36.15 -39.76 29.17
CA GLU A 502 37.16 -40.74 28.78
C GLU A 502 38.52 -40.08 28.53
N LYS A 503 38.52 -38.89 27.93
CA LYS A 503 39.72 -38.08 27.75
C LYS A 503 39.81 -37.01 28.84
N PRO A 504 41.01 -36.75 29.40
CA PRO A 504 41.18 -35.67 30.34
C PRO A 504 40.71 -34.32 29.78
N ILE A 505 40.13 -33.51 30.65
CA ILE A 505 39.61 -32.17 30.38
C ILE A 505 40.44 -31.13 31.13
N ALA A 506 40.48 -29.92 30.59
CA ALA A 506 41.10 -28.77 31.22
C ALA A 506 40.09 -27.62 31.21
N ILE A 507 39.75 -27.13 32.40
CA ILE A 507 38.77 -26.07 32.64
C ILE A 507 39.48 -25.00 33.48
N SER A 508 39.37 -23.73 33.07
CA SER A 508 39.90 -22.64 33.90
C SER A 508 39.05 -22.49 35.16
N LYS A 509 39.65 -22.00 36.26
CA LYS A 509 38.87 -21.66 37.46
C LYS A 509 37.86 -20.53 37.21
N GLU A 510 38.07 -19.74 36.16
CA GLU A 510 37.17 -18.65 35.76
C GLU A 510 35.99 -19.14 34.89
N ASP A 511 36.04 -20.37 34.37
CA ASP A 511 34.99 -20.93 33.53
C ASP A 511 33.82 -21.37 34.40
N GLN A 512 32.75 -20.57 34.41
CA GLN A 512 31.60 -20.78 35.31
C GLN A 512 30.51 -21.65 34.71
N PHE A 513 30.43 -21.75 33.38
CA PHE A 513 29.34 -22.45 32.70
C PHE A 513 29.87 -23.44 31.68
N VAL A 514 29.14 -24.53 31.49
CA VAL A 514 29.40 -25.56 30.48
C VAL A 514 28.15 -25.77 29.62
N LYS A 515 28.36 -26.00 28.34
CA LYS A 515 27.32 -26.32 27.36
C LYS A 515 27.28 -27.82 27.11
N ILE A 516 26.09 -28.38 27.28
CA ILE A 516 25.80 -29.80 27.19
C ILE A 516 24.70 -30.02 26.15
N TYR A 517 24.83 -31.09 25.38
CA TYR A 517 23.84 -31.59 24.46
C TYR A 517 23.37 -32.97 24.91
N ASP A 518 22.07 -33.15 24.99
CA ASP A 518 21.43 -34.44 25.24
C ASP A 518 20.41 -34.75 24.13
N GLU A 519 19.60 -35.79 24.29
CA GLU A 519 18.58 -36.14 23.29
C GLU A 519 17.44 -35.11 23.17
N THR A 520 17.32 -34.19 24.12
CA THR A 520 16.29 -33.14 24.16
C THR A 520 16.79 -31.80 23.62
N GLY A 521 18.11 -31.59 23.55
CA GLY A 521 18.72 -30.43 22.93
C GLY A 521 19.89 -29.85 23.72
N GLU A 522 20.17 -28.58 23.48
CA GLU A 522 21.26 -27.83 24.14
C GLU A 522 20.83 -27.30 25.50
N ILE A 523 21.69 -27.45 26.50
CA ILE A 523 21.49 -26.96 27.86
C ILE A 523 22.80 -26.35 28.38
N THR A 524 22.71 -25.14 28.92
CA THR A 524 23.81 -24.50 29.65
C THR A 524 23.64 -24.72 31.16
N VAL A 525 24.70 -25.14 31.85
CA VAL A 525 24.69 -25.41 33.29
C VAL A 525 25.92 -24.82 33.97
N GLU A 526 25.77 -24.44 35.23
CA GLU A 526 26.84 -23.87 36.05
C GLU A 526 27.77 -24.98 36.57
N ILE A 527 29.08 -24.76 36.51
CA ILE A 527 30.10 -25.68 37.02
C ILE A 527 30.29 -25.43 38.51
N GLN A 528 30.07 -26.45 39.34
CA GLN A 528 30.29 -26.37 40.78
C GLN A 528 31.69 -26.83 41.18
N ASN A 529 32.21 -27.86 40.49
CA ASN A 529 33.57 -28.36 40.70
C ASN A 529 34.06 -29.10 39.45
N SER A 530 35.37 -29.18 39.26
CA SER A 530 35.97 -29.90 38.13
C SER A 530 37.26 -30.60 38.55
N THR A 531 37.47 -31.81 38.04
CA THR A 531 38.73 -32.55 38.07
C THR A 531 39.23 -32.79 36.64
N SER A 532 40.39 -33.42 36.47
CA SER A 532 40.91 -33.75 35.14
C SER A 532 40.00 -34.69 34.36
N ASN A 533 39.11 -35.46 35.00
CA ASN A 533 38.29 -36.49 34.34
C ASN A 533 36.80 -36.36 34.67
N SER A 534 36.39 -35.34 35.43
CA SER A 534 34.99 -35.14 35.76
C SER A 534 34.62 -33.68 36.00
N ILE A 535 33.35 -33.34 35.79
CA ILE A 535 32.76 -32.08 36.25
C ILE A 535 31.52 -32.37 37.07
N THR A 536 31.33 -31.59 38.13
CA THR A 536 30.09 -31.52 38.89
C THR A 536 29.39 -30.22 38.51
N VAL A 537 28.13 -30.30 38.07
CA VAL A 537 27.38 -29.13 37.60
C VAL A 537 26.07 -28.97 38.36
N ASN A 538 25.52 -27.76 38.36
CA ASN A 538 24.23 -27.46 38.94
C ASN A 538 23.09 -27.88 38.00
N LEU A 539 22.41 -28.99 38.32
CA LEU A 539 21.26 -29.50 37.57
C LEU A 539 19.91 -29.13 38.20
N THR A 540 19.84 -28.12 39.06
CA THR A 540 18.58 -27.76 39.73
C THR A 540 17.46 -27.54 38.70
N ASN A 541 16.39 -28.34 38.81
CA ASN A 541 15.24 -28.38 37.90
C ASN A 541 15.53 -28.79 36.43
N LYS A 542 16.67 -29.42 36.14
CA LYS A 542 17.03 -29.91 34.80
C LYS A 542 17.21 -31.44 34.81
N LYS A 543 16.46 -32.16 33.98
CA LYS A 543 16.58 -33.62 33.80
C LYS A 543 17.12 -33.93 32.41
N LEU A 544 18.36 -34.40 32.33
CA LEU A 544 18.98 -34.81 31.07
C LEU A 544 18.53 -36.22 30.67
N LYS A 545 18.47 -36.48 29.36
CA LYS A 545 18.09 -37.79 28.80
C LYS A 545 19.09 -38.32 27.79
N GLY A 546 19.34 -39.62 27.89
CA GLY A 546 20.11 -40.35 26.89
C GLY A 546 21.60 -40.08 26.94
N LYS A 547 22.25 -40.10 25.77
CA LYS A 547 23.69 -39.85 25.65
C LYS A 547 24.00 -38.37 25.83
N ILE A 548 24.94 -38.08 26.72
CA ILE A 548 25.34 -36.72 27.03
C ILE A 548 26.62 -36.38 26.28
N PHE A 549 26.57 -35.35 25.45
CA PHE A 549 27.72 -34.76 24.79
C PHE A 549 28.02 -33.40 25.41
N VAL A 550 29.22 -33.21 25.93
CA VAL A 550 29.66 -31.91 26.42
C VAL A 550 30.40 -31.24 25.27
N TYR A 551 30.09 -29.96 25.03
CA TYR A 551 30.70 -29.18 23.94
C TYR A 551 31.84 -28.30 24.45
N GLY A 552 31.69 -27.69 25.62
CA GLY A 552 32.77 -26.93 26.25
C GLY A 552 32.27 -25.84 27.20
N THR A 553 33.16 -24.94 27.60
CA THR A 553 32.92 -23.93 28.65
C THR A 553 32.71 -22.52 28.10
N GLU A 554 31.99 -21.70 28.85
CA GLU A 554 31.90 -20.25 28.62
C GLU A 554 33.22 -19.61 29.06
N VAL A 555 33.92 -18.98 28.13
CA VAL A 555 35.15 -18.23 28.37
C VAL A 555 34.91 -16.75 28.16
N SER A 556 35.60 -15.93 28.97
CA SER A 556 35.56 -14.46 28.89
C SER A 556 36.88 -13.84 28.46
N ASP A 557 37.89 -14.67 28.18
CA ASP A 557 39.26 -14.27 27.88
C ASP A 557 39.74 -14.80 26.52
N LEU A 558 38.80 -15.01 25.59
CA LEU A 558 39.11 -15.48 24.25
C LEU A 558 40.07 -14.50 23.55
N ARG A 559 41.19 -15.01 23.06
CA ARG A 559 42.24 -14.21 22.43
C ARG A 559 42.20 -14.35 20.92
N THR A 560 42.39 -13.23 20.22
CA THR A 560 42.62 -13.18 18.79
C THR A 560 44.00 -12.60 18.51
N VAL A 561 44.61 -13.04 17.41
CA VAL A 561 45.94 -12.55 16.99
C VAL A 561 45.76 -11.59 15.82
N ASP A 562 46.39 -10.42 15.94
CA ASP A 562 46.62 -9.48 14.86
C ASP A 562 47.80 -9.97 14.01
N TYR A 563 47.47 -10.59 12.87
CA TYR A 563 48.47 -11.09 11.94
C TYR A 563 49.18 -9.96 11.16
N ASP A 564 48.60 -8.77 11.07
CA ASP A 564 49.25 -7.62 10.45
C ASP A 564 50.37 -7.12 11.37
N ALA A 565 50.13 -7.02 12.67
CA ALA A 565 51.15 -6.69 13.66
C ALA A 565 52.32 -7.70 13.66
N LEU A 566 52.04 -9.01 13.56
CA LEU A 566 53.08 -10.03 13.44
C LEU A 566 53.84 -9.95 12.11
N SER A 567 53.15 -9.64 11.01
CA SER A 567 53.78 -9.47 9.71
C SER A 567 54.73 -8.27 9.70
N MET A 568 54.33 -7.15 10.33
CA MET A 568 55.19 -5.97 10.48
C MET A 568 56.41 -6.25 11.37
N LEU A 569 56.22 -6.98 12.48
CA LEU A 569 57.32 -7.46 13.32
C LEU A 569 58.31 -8.30 12.50
N ASN A 570 57.79 -9.23 11.70
CA ASN A 570 58.61 -10.09 10.85
C ASN A 570 59.39 -9.31 9.78
N ILE A 571 58.78 -8.29 9.16
CA ILE A 571 59.48 -7.42 8.21
C ILE A 571 60.66 -6.72 8.89
N SER A 572 60.43 -6.10 10.04
CA SER A 572 61.48 -5.39 10.80
C SER A 572 62.62 -6.34 11.22
N ALA A 573 62.28 -7.51 11.77
CA ALA A 573 63.24 -8.53 12.16
C ALA A 573 64.04 -9.10 10.97
N THR A 574 63.39 -9.30 9.82
CA THR A 574 64.05 -9.81 8.60
C THR A 574 65.03 -8.79 8.05
N GLN A 575 64.70 -7.49 8.10
CA GLN A 575 65.62 -6.41 7.75
C GLN A 575 66.87 -6.43 8.65
N GLU A 576 66.71 -6.68 9.95
CA GLU A 576 67.86 -6.82 10.84
C GLU A 576 68.70 -8.06 10.52
N LEU A 577 68.06 -9.19 10.27
CA LEU A 577 68.77 -10.41 9.89
C LEU A 577 69.60 -10.21 8.61
N ALA A 578 69.04 -9.50 7.62
CA ALA A 578 69.74 -9.15 6.39
C ALA A 578 71.02 -8.31 6.67
N LYS A 579 70.93 -7.30 7.54
CA LYS A 579 72.12 -6.51 7.95
C LYS A 579 73.19 -7.38 8.59
N LYS A 580 72.81 -8.31 9.48
CA LYS A 580 73.77 -9.20 10.16
C LYS A 580 74.43 -10.18 9.18
N ILE A 581 73.69 -10.65 8.17
CA ILE A 581 74.24 -11.50 7.11
C ILE A 581 75.27 -10.72 6.27
N GLU A 582 74.94 -9.49 5.86
CA GLU A 582 75.87 -8.65 5.08
C GLU A 582 77.20 -8.40 5.81
N VAL A 583 77.15 -8.17 7.13
CA VAL A 583 78.37 -8.04 7.95
C VAL A 583 79.19 -9.33 7.94
N LEU A 584 78.55 -10.49 8.15
CA LEU A 584 79.22 -11.79 8.17
C LEU A 584 79.81 -12.16 6.79
N GLU A 585 79.13 -11.81 5.70
CA GLU A 585 79.62 -12.01 4.34
C GLU A 585 80.91 -11.21 4.09
N ASN A 586 80.92 -9.93 4.48
CA ASN A 586 82.11 -9.08 4.38
C ASN A 586 83.29 -9.60 5.23
N GLU A 587 83.03 -10.06 6.45
CA GLU A 587 84.05 -10.67 7.31
C GLU A 587 84.61 -11.96 6.69
N ASN A 588 83.75 -12.80 6.13
CA ASN A 588 84.15 -14.05 5.48
C ASN A 588 84.99 -13.78 4.21
N GLU A 589 84.66 -12.76 3.41
CA GLU A 589 85.50 -12.33 2.30
C GLU A 589 86.88 -11.84 2.75
N ALA A 590 86.94 -11.05 3.82
CA ALA A 590 88.20 -10.59 4.40
C ALA A 590 89.07 -11.75 4.92
N LEU A 591 88.45 -12.74 5.57
CA LEU A 591 89.13 -13.95 6.04
C LEU A 591 89.64 -14.80 4.87
N LYS A 592 88.85 -14.99 3.80
CA LYS A 592 89.29 -15.69 2.58
C LYS A 592 90.52 -15.03 1.96
N LYS A 593 90.53 -13.70 1.87
CA LYS A 593 91.69 -12.93 1.39
C LYS A 593 92.92 -13.14 2.27
N THR A 594 92.74 -13.07 3.60
CA THR A 594 93.84 -13.28 4.57
C THR A 594 94.42 -14.69 4.47
N ASN A 595 93.56 -15.72 4.32
CA ASN A 595 94.01 -17.10 4.15
C ASN A 595 94.81 -17.31 2.86
N LEU A 596 94.42 -16.66 1.76
CA LEU A 596 95.20 -16.67 0.51
C LEU A 596 96.59 -16.04 0.70
N GLU A 597 96.68 -14.93 1.44
CA GLU A 597 97.95 -14.27 1.75
C GLU A 597 98.86 -15.14 2.65
N ILE A 598 98.30 -15.83 3.64
CA ILE A 598 99.04 -16.76 4.50
C ILE A 598 99.55 -17.96 3.70
N LEU A 599 98.70 -18.56 2.87
CA LEU A 599 99.08 -19.69 2.03
C LEU A 599 100.25 -19.33 1.10
N HIS A 600 100.19 -18.13 0.49
CA HIS A 600 101.29 -17.62 -0.34
C HIS A 600 102.59 -17.45 0.46
N LYS A 601 102.53 -16.87 1.66
CA LYS A 601 103.70 -16.75 2.56
C LYS A 601 104.26 -18.10 2.99
N GLN A 602 103.39 -19.09 3.24
CA GLN A 602 103.79 -20.43 3.61
C GLN A 602 104.52 -21.13 2.46
N THR A 603 104.01 -21.03 1.22
CA THR A 603 104.71 -21.55 0.03
C THR A 603 106.11 -20.95 -0.11
N ILE A 604 106.24 -19.62 0.04
CA ILE A 604 107.55 -18.94 0.00
C ILE A 604 108.48 -19.45 1.12
N PHE A 605 107.95 -19.68 2.32
CA PHE A 605 108.73 -20.19 3.45
C PHE A 605 109.21 -21.63 3.21
N GLU A 606 108.33 -22.51 2.72
CA GLU A 606 108.66 -23.89 2.36
C GLU A 606 109.73 -23.94 1.25
N GLU A 607 109.63 -23.08 0.23
CA GLU A 607 110.66 -22.94 -0.81
C GLU A 607 112.02 -22.51 -0.22
N ARG A 608 112.02 -21.52 0.67
CA ARG A 608 113.25 -21.05 1.36
C ARG A 608 113.85 -22.11 2.26
N LEU A 609 113.03 -22.84 3.01
CA LEU A 609 113.49 -23.94 3.88
C LEU A 609 114.15 -25.03 3.04
N LYS A 610 113.53 -25.41 1.91
CA LYS A 610 114.06 -26.41 0.98
C LYS A 610 115.41 -25.99 0.38
N LEU A 611 115.58 -24.71 0.08
CA LEU A 611 116.86 -24.13 -0.36
C LEU A 611 117.94 -24.16 0.74
N LEU A 612 117.57 -23.87 1.99
CA LEU A 612 118.49 -23.94 3.13
C LEU A 612 118.93 -25.38 3.42
N GLU A 613 118.00 -26.34 3.42
CA GLU A 613 118.30 -27.77 3.61
C GLU A 613 119.19 -28.35 2.51
N THR A 614 119.09 -27.84 1.28
CA THR A 614 120.00 -28.23 0.19
C THR A 614 121.36 -27.54 0.31
N SER A 615 121.44 -26.37 0.94
CA SER A 615 122.71 -25.66 1.17
C SER A 615 123.55 -26.23 2.33
N SER A 616 122.94 -26.83 3.37
CA SER A 616 123.68 -27.39 4.51
C SER A 616 124.19 -28.83 4.30
N LYS A 617 123.82 -29.46 3.18
CA LYS A 617 124.32 -30.79 2.75
C LYS A 617 125.53 -30.73 1.80
N LYS A 618 126.05 -29.54 1.52
CA LYS A 618 127.36 -29.29 0.88
C LYS A 618 128.31 -28.73 1.92
#